data_AF-X1QS31-F1
#
_entry.id   AF-X1QS31-F1
#
_cell.length_a   1.000
_cell.length_b   1.000
_cell.length_c   1.000
_cell.angle_alpha   90.00
_cell.angle_beta   90.00
_cell.angle_gamma   90.00
#
_symmetry.space_group_name_H-M   'P 1'
#
loop_
_entity.id
_entity.type
_entity.pdbx_description
1 polymer ?
#
loop_
_entity_poly.entity_id
_entity_poly.type
_entity_poly.pdbx_seq_one_letter_code
_entity_poly.pdbx_strand_id
1 'polypeptide(L)' 'FKNIVRPGATLEIEVELVEKVSNAFFLKGKASVEGKTAVTVEFGVSLVKSEI' A
#
# COMPACT_ATOMS: atom_id res chain seq x y z
N PHE A 1 -13.16 -0.79 1.25
CA PHE A 1 -13.17 0.55 0.64
C PHE A 1 -14.14 1.43 1.42
N LYS A 2 -13.73 2.65 1.77
CA LYS A 2 -14.48 3.56 2.67
C LYS A 2 -14.90 4.85 1.98
N ASN A 3 -14.08 5.40 1.07
CA ASN A 3 -14.37 6.62 0.33
C ASN A 3 -13.95 6.48 -1.15
N ILE A 4 -14.67 7.16 -2.05
CA ILE A 4 -14.36 7.19 -3.48
C ILE A 4 -13.26 8.22 -3.75
N VAL A 5 -12.20 7.82 -4.44
CA VAL A 5 -11.18 8.74 -4.99
C VAL A 5 -11.70 9.31 -6.30
N ARG A 6 -11.63 10.63 -6.46
CA ARG A 6 -12.09 11.35 -7.66
C ARG A 6 -10.89 11.82 -8.49
N PRO A 7 -11.04 12.00 -9.82
CA PRO A 7 -10.00 12.61 -10.63
C PRO A 7 -9.57 13.98 -10.08
N GLY A 8 -8.27 14.27 -10.14
CA GLY A 8 -7.69 15.49 -9.58
C GLY A 8 -7.40 15.43 -8.07
N ALA A 9 -7.83 14.37 -7.36
CA ALA A 9 -7.45 14.17 -5.97
C ALA A 9 -6.01 13.64 -5.86
N THR A 10 -5.30 14.06 -4.81
CA THR A 10 -4.04 13.45 -4.39
C THR A 10 -4.32 12.28 -3.46
N LEU A 11 -3.87 11.09 -3.85
CA LEU A 11 -3.95 9.89 -3.03
C LEU A 11 -2.66 9.75 -2.23
N GLU A 12 -2.72 9.98 -0.93
CA GLU A 12 -1.64 9.74 0.01
C GLU A 12 -1.59 8.24 0.34
N ILE A 13 -0.41 7.64 0.25
CA ILE A 13 -0.21 6.20 0.52
C ILE A 13 0.85 6.06 1.59
N GLU A 14 0.50 5.34 2.66
CA GLU A 14 1.39 4.96 3.76
C GLU A 14 1.44 3.43 3.83
N VAL A 15 2.64 2.87 4.00
CA VAL A 15 2.85 1.43 4.08
C VAL A 15 3.75 1.10 5.27
N GLU A 16 3.30 0.16 6.08
CA GLU A 16 4.05 -0.39 7.21
C GLU A 16 4.52 -1.82 6.88
N LEU A 17 5.81 -2.09 7.06
CA LEU A 17 6.37 -3.44 7.00
C LEU A 17 6.05 -4.17 8.30
N VAL A 18 5.23 -5.21 8.21
CA VAL A 18 4.84 -6.04 9.35
C VAL A 18 5.87 -7.13 9.60
N GLU A 19 6.21 -7.87 8.55
CA GLU A 19 7.07 -9.04 8.65
C GLU A 19 7.87 -9.25 7.37
N LYS A 20 9.09 -9.76 7.53
CA LYS A 20 9.94 -10.20 6.43
C LYS A 20 10.40 -11.64 6.68
N VAL A 21 10.15 -12.52 5.72
CA VAL A 21 10.64 -13.90 5.73
C VAL A 21 11.39 -14.15 4.42
N SER A 22 12.71 -14.34 4.51
CA SER A 22 13.58 -14.46 3.33
C SER A 22 13.40 -13.26 2.38
N ASN A 23 12.92 -13.47 1.15
CA ASN A 23 12.62 -12.44 0.17
C ASN A 23 11.15 -12.02 0.13
N ALA A 24 10.29 -12.59 0.99
CA ALA A 24 8.90 -12.20 1.12
C ALA A 24 8.73 -11.11 2.18
N PHE A 25 7.88 -10.12 1.89
CA PHE A 25 7.57 -8.98 2.74
C PHE A 25 6.05 -8.86 2.87
N PHE A 26 5.55 -8.88 4.10
CA PHE A 26 4.15 -8.71 4.42
C PHE A 26 3.92 -7.29 4.95
N LEU A 27 2.98 -6.58 4.34
CA LEU A 27 2.82 -5.14 4.47
C LEU A 27 1.35 -4.79 4.78
N LYS A 28 1.16 -3.72 5.56
CA LYS A 28 -0.14 -3.07 5.75
C LYS A 28 -0.11 -1.71 5.06
N GLY A 29 -0.99 -1.52 4.08
CA GLY A 29 -1.14 -0.27 3.35
C GLY A 29 -2.40 0.49 3.77
N LYS A 30 -2.30 1.80 3.82
CA LYS A 30 -3.41 2.73 3.96
C LYS A 30 -3.30 3.78 2.87
N ALA A 31 -4.42 4.10 2.23
CA ALA A 31 -4.52 5.22 1.32
C ALA A 31 -5.59 6.21 1.77
N SER A 32 -5.29 7.51 1.70
CA SER A 32 -6.18 8.61 2.10
C SER A 32 -6.21 9.75 1.09
N VAL A 33 -7.31 10.51 1.12
CA VAL A 33 -7.46 11.78 0.40
C VAL A 33 -7.88 12.81 1.44
N GLU A 34 -7.14 13.91 1.55
CA GLU A 34 -7.40 14.98 2.53
C GLU A 34 -7.54 14.43 3.97
N GLY A 35 -6.64 13.53 4.36
CA GLY A 35 -6.65 12.86 5.67
C GLY A 35 -7.77 11.82 5.88
N LYS A 36 -8.73 11.68 4.96
CA LYS A 36 -9.80 10.66 5.05
C LYS A 36 -9.38 9.36 4.39
N THR A 37 -9.47 8.26 5.14
CA THR A 37 -9.08 6.93 4.63
C THR A 37 -10.01 6.49 3.51
N ALA A 38 -9.45 6.22 2.32
CA ALA A 38 -10.16 5.65 1.18
C ALA A 38 -10.13 4.11 1.23
N VAL A 39 -8.97 3.52 1.52
CA VAL A 39 -8.79 2.06 1.60
C VAL A 39 -7.66 1.68 2.54
N THR A 40 -7.77 0.49 3.13
CA THR A 40 -6.70 -0.20 3.84
C THR A 40 -6.56 -1.60 3.22
N VAL A 41 -5.34 -2.08 3.04
CA VAL A 41 -5.04 -3.39 2.45
C VAL A 41 -3.91 -4.06 3.22
N GLU A 42 -3.93 -5.39 3.27
CA GLU A 42 -2.78 -6.20 3.67
C GLU A 42 -2.32 -6.95 2.43
N PHE A 43 -1.01 -6.94 2.15
CA PHE A 43 -0.48 -7.54 0.95
C PHE A 43 0.95 -8.08 1.15
N GLY A 44 1.28 -9.10 0.38
CA GLY A 44 2.62 -9.69 0.32
C GLY A 44 3.30 -9.33 -0.99
N VAL A 45 4.59 -9.02 -0.93
CA VAL A 45 5.45 -8.87 -2.11
C VAL A 45 6.71 -9.71 -1.96
N SER A 46 7.28 -10.13 -3.07
CA SER A 46 8.58 -10.81 -3.10
C SER A 46 9.60 -9.96 -3.85
N LEU A 47 10.76 -9.77 -3.24
CA LEU A 47 11.88 -9.14 -3.94
C LEU A 47 12.49 -10.15 -4.91
N VAL A 48 12.45 -9.82 -6.20
CA VAL A 48 13.00 -10.61 -7.29
C VAL A 48 14.09 -9.81 -8.01
N LYS A 49 15.08 -10.51 -8.57
CA LYS A 49 16.14 -9.89 -9.34
C LYS A 49 15.54 -9.39 -10.67
N SER A 50 15.75 -8.12 -11.01
CA SER A 50 15.38 -7.61 -12.34
C SER A 50 16.34 -8.18 -13.38
N GLU A 51 15.80 -8.71 -14.47
CA GLU A 51 16.56 -9.03 -15.68
C GLU A 51 16.55 -7.78 -16.56
N ILE A 52 17.74 -7.26 -16.87
CA ILE A 52 17.99 -6.20 -17.86
C ILE A 52 18.64 -6.87 -19.06
#